data_AF-A0A2V8DW19-F1
#
_entry.id   AF-A0A2V8DW19-F1
#
_cell.length_a   1.000
_cell.length_b   1.000
_cell.length_c   1.000
_cell.angle_alpha   90.00
_cell.angle_beta   90.00
_cell.angle_gamma   90.00
#
_symmetry.space_group_name_H-M   'P 1'
#
loop_
_entity.id
_entity.type
_entity.pdbx_description
1 polymer ?
#
loop_
_entity_poly.entity_id
_entity_poly.type
_entity_poly.pdbx_seq_one_letter_code
_entity_poly.pdbx_strand_id
1 'polypeptide(L)'
;MTQIAILWHMHQPFYEDLATQEHILPWVRLHGLKDYYGMIALLREFPDIRATFNLVPSLLVQLEAFAEDRARDRYLELSLKP
;
A
#
# COMPACT_ATOMS: atom_id res chain seq x y z
N MET A 1 -6.88 -10.77 33.84
CA MET A 1 -6.89 -11.16 32.41
C MET A 1 -6.06 -10.14 31.64
N THR A 2 -5.26 -10.58 30.69
CA THR A 2 -4.46 -9.70 29.84
C THR A 2 -5.28 -9.26 28.64
N GLN A 3 -5.29 -7.96 28.33
CA GLN A 3 -5.86 -7.43 27.10
C GLN A 3 -4.74 -7.12 26.11
N ILE A 4 -4.99 -7.43 24.83
CA ILE A 4 -4.04 -7.20 23.75
C ILE A 4 -4.72 -6.30 22.72
N ALA A 5 -4.01 -5.25 22.29
CA ALA A 5 -4.42 -4.40 21.18
C ALA A 5 -3.35 -4.49 20.08
N ILE A 6 -3.75 -4.91 18.89
CA ILE A 6 -2.89 -4.95 17.70
C ILE A 6 -3.18 -3.70 16.87
N LEU A 7 -2.17 -2.87 16.67
CA LEU A 7 -2.25 -1.66 15.85
C LEU A 7 -1.23 -1.72 14.73
N TRP A 8 -1.72 -1.68 13.49
CA TRP A 8 -0.92 -1.64 12.29
C TRP A 8 -0.95 -0.24 11.69
N HIS A 9 0.22 0.38 11.56
CA HIS A 9 0.38 1.65 10.89
C HIS A 9 0.95 1.42 9.48
N MET A 10 0.09 1.55 8.47
CA MET A 10 0.46 1.41 7.07
C MET A 10 0.76 2.78 6.48
N HIS A 11 2.03 3.00 6.17
CA HIS A 11 2.54 4.27 5.67
C HIS A 11 3.45 4.05 4.46
N GLN A 12 3.27 4.93 3.47
CA GLN A 12 4.28 5.23 2.46
C GLN A 12 4.45 6.75 2.37
N PRO A 13 5.68 7.25 2.21
CA PRO A 13 5.93 8.61 1.74
C PRO A 13 5.17 8.91 0.45
N PHE A 14 4.96 10.20 0.16
CA PHE A 14 4.49 10.63 -1.14
C PHE A 14 5.65 10.55 -2.14
N TYR A 15 5.59 9.59 -3.06
CA TYR A 15 6.65 9.28 -4.02
C TYR A 15 6.40 9.85 -5.41
N GLU A 16 5.19 10.32 -5.70
CA GLU A 16 4.90 10.96 -6.99
C GLU A 16 5.66 12.28 -7.09
N ASP A 17 6.54 12.37 -8.09
CA ASP A 17 7.12 13.63 -8.51
C ASP A 17 6.09 14.38 -9.35
N LEU A 18 5.53 15.45 -8.81
CA LEU A 18 4.48 16.23 -9.45
C LEU A 18 4.92 16.92 -10.76
N ALA A 19 6.24 17.08 -10.99
CA ALA A 19 6.74 17.64 -12.25
C ALA A 19 6.73 16.60 -13.38
N THR A 20 6.97 15.34 -13.06
CA THR A 20 7.11 14.24 -14.03
C THR A 20 5.94 13.28 -14.04
N GLN A 21 5.07 13.33 -13.02
CA GLN A 21 3.99 12.38 -12.72
C GLN A 21 4.48 10.94 -12.50
N GLU A 22 5.78 10.75 -12.26
CA GLU A 22 6.39 9.45 -12.02
C GLU A 22 6.51 9.17 -10.52
N HIS A 23 6.18 7.96 -10.09
CA HIS A 23 6.54 7.49 -8.76
C HIS A 23 8.01 7.08 -8.75
N ILE A 24 8.83 7.86 -8.05
CA ILE A 24 10.30 7.69 -8.03
C ILE A 24 10.75 6.37 -7.41
N LEU A 25 9.89 5.75 -6.60
CA LEU A 25 10.13 4.46 -5.96
C LEU A 25 8.89 3.56 -6.09
N PRO A 26 9.08 2.22 -6.21
CA PRO A 26 7.99 1.30 -6.56
C PRO A 26 7.18 0.86 -5.34
N TRP A 27 7.40 1.47 -4.17
CA TRP A 27 7.00 0.94 -2.88
C TRP A 27 5.49 0.95 -2.65
N VAL A 28 4.78 1.94 -3.18
CA VAL A 28 3.30 1.97 -3.11
C VAL A 28 2.72 0.72 -3.77
N ARG A 29 3.13 0.43 -5.02
CA ARG A 29 2.65 -0.73 -5.77
C ARG A 29 3.14 -2.04 -5.16
N LEU A 30 4.43 -2.16 -4.86
CA LEU A 30 5.00 -3.42 -4.38
C LEU A 30 4.47 -3.80 -3.00
N HIS A 31 4.41 -2.87 -2.04
CA HIS A 31 3.82 -3.16 -0.73
C HIS A 31 2.29 -3.24 -0.79
N GLY A 32 1.64 -2.49 -1.68
CA GLY A 32 0.20 -2.63 -1.95
C GLY A 32 -0.19 -4.05 -2.36
N LEU A 33 0.53 -4.61 -3.33
CA LEU A 33 0.28 -5.97 -3.84
C LEU A 33 0.72 -7.07 -2.87
N LYS A 34 1.86 -6.89 -2.19
CA LYS A 34 2.44 -7.92 -1.34
C LYS A 34 1.87 -7.94 0.07
N ASP A 35 1.83 -6.78 0.74
CA ASP A 35 1.69 -6.71 2.20
C ASP A 35 0.34 -6.10 2.62
N TYR A 36 -0.04 -4.93 2.10
CA TYR A 36 -1.20 -4.19 2.61
C TYR A 36 -2.51 -4.95 2.45
N TYR A 37 -2.78 -5.45 1.25
CA TYR A 37 -3.96 -6.28 1.02
C TYR A 37 -3.89 -7.60 1.79
N GLY A 38 -2.76 -8.31 1.71
CA GLY A 38 -2.58 -9.63 2.31
C GLY A 38 -2.82 -9.64 3.82
N MET A 39 -2.27 -8.65 4.54
CA MET A 39 -2.45 -8.55 6.00
C MET A 39 -3.91 -8.34 6.41
N ILE A 40 -4.66 -7.53 5.66
CA ILE A 40 -6.07 -7.28 5.96
C ILE A 40 -6.92 -8.49 5.56
N ALA A 41 -6.63 -9.09 4.40
CA ALA A 41 -7.36 -10.26 3.90
C ALA A 41 -7.24 -11.46 4.84
N LEU A 42 -6.08 -11.65 5.48
CA LEU A 42 -5.84 -12.74 6.44
C LEU A 42 -6.82 -12.72 7.63
N LEU A 43 -7.34 -11.55 8.02
CA LEU A 43 -8.34 -11.48 9.11
C LEU A 43 -9.64 -12.23 8.80
N ARG A 44 -9.93 -12.53 7.53
CA ARG A 44 -11.08 -13.38 7.17
C ARG A 44 -10.94 -14.80 7.69
N GLU A 45 -9.70 -15.28 7.85
CA GLU A 45 -9.40 -16.62 8.39
C GLU A 45 -9.42 -16.64 9.93
N PHE A 46 -9.28 -15.47 10.58
CA PHE A 46 -9.20 -15.32 12.02
C PHE A 46 -10.20 -14.28 12.56
N PRO A 47 -11.52 -14.53 12.45
CA PRO A 47 -12.56 -13.53 12.76
C PRO A 47 -12.59 -13.09 14.23
N ASP A 48 -12.04 -13.89 15.15
CA ASP A 48 -11.96 -13.57 16.58
C ASP A 48 -10.82 -12.60 16.92
N ILE A 49 -9.85 -12.42 16.02
CA ILE A 49 -8.73 -11.49 16.23
C ILE A 49 -9.19 -10.06 15.94
N ARG A 50 -8.99 -9.17 16.92
CA ARG A 50 -9.28 -7.74 16.80
C ARG A 50 -7.99 -6.98 16.51
N ALA A 51 -7.91 -6.33 15.35
CA ALA A 51 -6.80 -5.48 14.96
C ALA A 51 -7.31 -4.15 14.37
N THR A 52 -6.54 -3.09 14.56
CA THR A 52 -6.80 -1.77 13.97
C THR A 52 -5.74 -1.47 12.92
N PHE A 53 -6.17 -1.08 11.73
CA PHE A 53 -5.29 -0.63 10.66
C PHE A 53 -5.46 0.88 10.48
N ASN A 54 -4.38 1.62 10.66
CA ASN A 54 -4.30 3.02 10.31
C ASN A 54 -3.63 3.13 8.93
N LEU A 55 -4.34 3.69 7.96
CA LEU A 55 -3.80 3.96 6.62
C LEU A 55 -3.57 5.47 6.50
N VAL A 56 -2.33 5.86 6.20
CA VAL A 56 -1.98 7.28 6.08
C VAL A 56 -2.52 7.86 4.77
N PRO A 57 -3.04 9.11 4.73
CA PRO A 57 -3.61 9.70 3.52
C PRO A 57 -2.68 9.68 2.29
N SER A 58 -1.37 9.91 2.48
CA SER A 58 -0.39 9.85 1.39
C SER A 58 -0.36 8.48 0.73
N LEU A 59 -0.49 7.40 1.50
CA LEU A 59 -0.57 6.04 0.98
C LEU A 59 -1.87 5.84 0.17
N LEU A 60 -3.01 6.29 0.70
CA LEU A 60 -4.31 6.10 0.06
C LEU A 60 -4.40 6.79 -1.31
N VAL A 61 -3.97 8.05 -1.40
CA VAL A 61 -4.01 8.81 -2.66
C VAL A 61 -3.18 8.14 -3.76
N GLN A 62 -1.99 7.63 -3.41
CA GLN A 62 -1.12 6.96 -4.37
C GLN A 62 -1.65 5.57 -4.76
N LEU A 63 -2.20 4.80 -3.82
CA LEU A 63 -2.83 3.51 -4.12
C LEU A 63 -4.02 3.68 -5.07
N GLU A 64 -4.84 4.70 -4.85
CA GLU A 64 -5.97 5.04 -5.74
C GLU A 64 -5.48 5.44 -7.13
N ALA A 65 -4.41 6.25 -7.22
CA ALA A 65 -3.80 6.59 -8.50
C ALA A 65 -3.29 5.36 -9.27
N PHE A 66 -2.67 4.38 -8.60
CA PHE A 66 -2.30 3.11 -9.23
C PHE A 66 -3.52 2.27 -9.64
N ALA A 67 -4.57 2.23 -8.81
CA ALA A 67 -5.78 1.48 -9.10
C ALA A 67 -6.57 2.03 -10.30
N GLU A 68 -6.49 3.34 -10.54
CA GLU A 68 -7.12 4.03 -11.67
C GLU A 68 -6.22 4.16 -12.91
N ASP A 69 -5.07 3.48 -12.93
CA ASP A 69 -4.05 3.56 -13.99
C ASP A 69 -3.56 5.00 -14.28
N ARG A 70 -3.60 5.87 -13.25
CA ARG A 70 -3.11 7.25 -13.28
C ARG A 70 -1.68 7.40 -12.75
N ALA A 71 -1.09 6.34 -12.20
CA ALA A 71 0.26 6.32 -11.67
C ALA A 71 1.10 5.23 -12.30
N ARG A 72 2.39 5.53 -12.51
CA ARG A 72 3.41 4.57 -12.93
C ARG A 72 4.69 4.78 -12.13
N ASP A 73 5.42 3.70 -11.90
CA ASP A 73 6.79 3.74 -11.38
C ASP A 73 7.76 3.19 -12.42
N ARG A 74 9.00 3.70 -12.40
CA ARG A 74 10.04 3.28 -13.35
C ARG A 74 10.24 1.78 -13.42
N TYR A 75 10.12 1.10 -12.28
CA TYR A 75 10.39 -0.32 -12.16
C TYR A 75 9.30 -1.15 -12.84
N LEU A 76 8.04 -0.70 -12.78
CA LEU A 76 6.94 -1.29 -13.53
C LEU A 76 7.19 -1.17 -15.04
N GLU A 77 7.53 0.03 -15.52
CA GLU A 77 7.78 0.25 -16.94
C GLU A 77 8.90 -0.64 -17.47
N LEU A 78 9.99 -0.77 -16.71
CA LEU A 78 11.11 -1.62 -17.08
C LEU A 78 10.73 -3.11 -17.06
N SER A 79 9.89 -3.53 -16.12
CA SER A 79 9.45 -4.92 -15.97
C SER A 79 8.46 -5.36 -17.05
N LEU A 80 7.79 -4.41 -17.72
CA LEU A 80 6.87 -4.68 -18.83
C LEU A 80 7.58 -4.75 -20.20
N LYS A 81 8.89 -4.49 -20.26
CA LYS A 81 9.67 -4.61 -21.50
C LYS A 81 9.93 -6.10 -21.82
N PRO A 82 9.90 -6.51 -23.11
CA PRO A 82 10.17 -7.88 -23.54
C PRO A 82 11.57 -8.38 -23.18
#